data_AF-A0A957BDW7-F1
#
_entry.id   AF-A0A957BDW7-F1
#
_cell.length_a   1.000
_cell.length_b   1.000
_cell.length_c   1.000
_cell.angle_alpha   90.00
_cell.angle_beta   90.00
_cell.angle_gamma   90.00
#
_symmetry.space_group_name_H-M   'P 1'
#
loop_
_entity.id
_entity.type
_entity.pdbx_description
1 polymer ?
#
loop_
_entity_poly.entity_id
_entity_poly.type
_entity_poly.pdbx_seq_one_letter_code
_entity_poly.pdbx_strand_id
1 'polypeptide(L)'
;APTWRAFMGAYQRLAGHSSWLGIPESVAIIAAPVIEFFLKLRGEPQDLPALIDQMIGETTYSTEKARTLLNWQPQVSLEEGVNRCVPYLREEGLLK
;
A
#
# COMPACT_ATOMS: atom_id res chain seq x y z
N ALA A 1 -12.80 5.15 -1.48
CA ALA A 1 -11.82 4.08 -1.14
C ALA A 1 -10.76 4.68 -0.23
N PRO A 2 -10.11 3.92 0.67
CA PRO A 2 -8.96 4.42 1.41
C PRO A 2 -7.82 4.80 0.45
N THR A 3 -7.02 5.80 0.83
CA THR A 3 -5.83 6.20 0.08
C THR A 3 -4.65 5.28 0.41
N TRP A 4 -3.64 5.21 -0.47
CA TRP A 4 -2.37 4.53 -0.19
C TRP A 4 -1.72 5.02 1.10
N ARG A 5 -1.75 6.34 1.34
CA ARG A 5 -1.28 6.94 2.60
C ARG A 5 -2.01 6.40 3.82
N ALA A 6 -3.35 6.30 3.76
CA ALA A 6 -4.14 5.78 4.87
C ALA A 6 -3.84 4.29 5.11
N PHE A 7 -3.73 3.50 4.04
CA PHE A 7 -3.39 2.08 4.10
C PHE A 7 -2.01 1.84 4.72
N MET A 8 -0.96 2.46 4.17
CA MET A 8 0.41 2.33 4.68
C MET A 8 0.53 2.87 6.11
N GLY A 9 -0.12 4.00 6.41
CA GLY A 9 -0.13 4.58 7.75
C GLY A 9 -0.77 3.66 8.81
N ALA A 10 -1.75 2.83 8.45
CA ALA A 10 -2.34 1.87 9.37
C ALA A 10 -1.34 0.76 9.75
N TYR A 11 -0.63 0.20 8.76
CA TYR A 11 0.41 -0.80 9.00
C TYR A 11 1.65 -0.22 9.71
N GLN A 12 2.02 1.03 9.39
CA GLN A 12 3.07 1.75 10.10
C GLN A 12 2.79 1.81 11.61
N ARG A 13 1.55 2.14 11.99
CA ARG A 13 1.13 2.19 13.40
C ARG A 13 1.19 0.81 14.06
N LEU A 14 0.78 -0.25 13.35
CA LEU A 14 0.93 -1.62 13.84
C LEU A 14 2.40 -1.95 14.12
N ALA A 15 3.32 -1.56 13.24
CA ALA A 15 4.75 -1.75 13.41
C ALA A 15 5.38 -0.87 14.52
N GLY A 16 4.59 -0.07 15.25
CA GLY A 16 5.05 0.78 16.35
C GLY A 16 5.70 2.09 15.90
N HIS A 17 5.57 2.47 14.63
CA HIS A 17 6.13 3.72 14.12
C HIS A 17 5.08 4.85 14.14
N SER A 18 5.45 6.01 14.68
CA SER A 18 4.55 7.18 14.81
C SER A 18 4.65 8.18 13.66
N SER A 19 5.72 8.14 12.86
CA SER A 19 5.93 9.04 11.72
C SER A 19 6.66 8.37 10.57
N TRP A 20 6.44 8.87 9.35
CA TRP A 20 7.15 8.48 8.13
C TRP A 20 7.89 9.69 7.55
N LEU A 21 9.12 9.47 7.04
CA LEU A 21 9.86 10.48 6.29
C LEU A 21 9.29 10.59 4.86
N GLY A 22 8.46 11.59 4.61
CA GLY A 22 7.88 11.80 3.28
C GLY A 22 8.97 12.14 2.26
N ILE A 23 8.95 11.45 1.12
CA ILE A 23 9.81 11.74 -0.03
C ILE A 23 8.96 12.45 -1.09
N PRO A 24 9.43 13.55 -1.70
CA PRO A 24 8.72 14.19 -2.81
C PRO A 24 8.52 13.23 -3.99
N GLU A 25 7.36 13.29 -4.63
CA GLU A 25 7.00 12.42 -5.76
C GLU A 25 8.01 12.48 -6.90
N SER A 26 8.47 13.69 -7.25
CA SER A 26 9.48 13.89 -8.30
C SER A 26 10.79 13.16 -8.00
N VAL A 27 11.21 13.12 -6.73
CA VAL A 27 12.40 12.39 -6.32
C VAL A 27 12.19 10.89 -6.47
N ALA A 28 11.02 10.37 -6.08
CA ALA A 28 10.70 8.95 -6.22
C ALA A 28 10.65 8.51 -7.69
N ILE A 29 9.98 9.29 -8.55
CA ILE A 29 9.86 9.00 -10.00
C ILE A 29 11.24 8.95 -10.67
N ILE A 30 12.13 9.90 -10.35
CA ILE A 30 13.48 9.94 -10.94
C ILE A 30 14.36 8.81 -10.41
N ALA A 31 14.26 8.47 -9.12
CA ALA A 31 15.09 7.45 -8.49
C ALA A 31 14.68 6.02 -8.85
N ALA A 32 13.38 5.77 -9.09
CA ALA A 32 12.82 4.44 -9.36
C ALA A 32 13.57 3.65 -10.46
N PRO A 33 13.78 4.17 -11.70
CA PRO A 33 14.46 3.41 -12.74
C PRO A 33 15.94 3.12 -12.40
N VAL A 34 16.60 4.03 -11.67
CA VAL A 34 17.98 3.85 -11.23
C VAL A 34 18.08 2.71 -10.21
N ILE A 35 17.18 2.71 -9.23
CA ILE A 35 17.11 1.65 -8.21
C ILE A 35 16.78 0.31 -8.87
N GLU A 36 15.80 0.27 -9.76
CA GLU A 36 15.43 -0.94 -10.51
C GLU A 36 16.61 -1.52 -11.28
N PHE A 37 17.42 -0.69 -11.94
CA PHE A 37 18.61 -1.14 -12.63
C PHE A 37 19.57 -1.89 -11.69
N PHE A 38 19.82 -1.36 -10.50
CA PHE A 38 20.65 -2.04 -9.50
C PHE A 38 19.99 -3.32 -8.93
N LEU A 39 18.67 -3.34 -8.76
CA LEU A 39 17.93 -4.52 -8.31
C LEU A 39 18.01 -5.66 -9.35
N LYS A 40 17.89 -5.33 -10.64
CA LYS A 40 18.10 -6.27 -11.75
C LYS A 40 19.50 -6.88 -11.71
N LEU A 41 20.53 -6.07 -11.47
CA LEU A 41 21.91 -6.58 -11.33
C LEU A 41 22.10 -7.50 -10.13
N ARG A 42 21.29 -7.36 -9.08
CA ARG A 42 21.30 -8.25 -7.89
C ARG A 42 20.44 -9.51 -8.06
N GLY A 43 19.78 -9.69 -9.21
CA GLY A 43 18.90 -10.83 -9.45
C GLY A 43 17.52 -10.72 -8.80
N GLU A 44 17.14 -9.52 -8.34
CA GLU A 44 15.86 -9.24 -7.68
C GLU A 44 15.04 -8.23 -8.53
N PRO A 45 14.68 -8.55 -9.78
CA PRO A 45 13.96 -7.60 -10.63
C PRO A 45 12.63 -7.21 -9.98
N GLN A 46 12.38 -5.90 -9.90
CA GLN A 46 11.14 -5.30 -9.41
C GLN A 46 10.67 -4.27 -10.43
N ASP A 47 9.37 -4.19 -10.69
CA ASP A 47 8.79 -3.16 -11.57
C ASP A 47 8.55 -1.87 -10.77
N LEU A 48 9.65 -1.26 -10.33
CA LEU A 48 9.62 -0.15 -9.38
C LEU A 48 8.97 1.12 -9.96
N PRO A 49 9.21 1.54 -11.22
CA PRO A 49 8.53 2.67 -11.82
C PRO A 49 7.00 2.49 -11.84
N ALA A 50 6.52 1.31 -12.29
CA ALA A 50 5.08 1.04 -12.31
C ALA A 50 4.46 1.01 -10.91
N LEU A 51 5.18 0.47 -9.93
CA LEU A 51 4.76 0.50 -8.53
C LEU A 51 4.61 1.94 -8.02
N ILE A 52 5.60 2.80 -8.29
CA ILE A 52 5.57 4.21 -7.88
C ILE A 52 4.41 4.95 -8.54
N ASP A 53 4.19 4.75 -9.84
CA ASP A 53 3.05 5.32 -10.56
C ASP A 53 1.71 4.87 -9.94
N GLN A 54 1.58 3.60 -9.58
CA GLN A 54 0.38 3.07 -8.91
C GLN A 54 0.19 3.64 -7.49
N MET A 55 1.29 3.87 -6.75
CA MET A 55 1.23 4.39 -5.37
C MET A 55 0.89 5.88 -5.32
N ILE A 56 1.42 6.66 -6.28
CA ILE A 56 1.15 8.10 -6.40
C ILE A 56 -0.22 8.34 -7.05
N GLY A 57 -0.64 7.45 -7.95
CA GLY A 57 -1.92 7.55 -8.63
C GLY A 57 -3.12 7.56 -7.68
N GLU A 58 -4.09 8.43 -7.97
CA GLU A 58 -5.37 8.49 -7.27
C GLU A 58 -6.44 7.61 -7.93
N THR A 59 -6.02 6.58 -8.68
CA THR A 59 -6.95 5.71 -9.40
C THR A 59 -7.87 4.99 -8.42
N THR A 60 -9.16 5.26 -8.53
CA THR A 60 -10.21 4.59 -7.76
C THR A 60 -11.29 4.06 -8.68
N TYR A 61 -11.98 3.01 -8.23
CA TYR A 61 -13.06 2.40 -8.98
C TYR A 61 -14.40 2.71 -8.31
N SER A 62 -15.39 3.08 -9.13
CA SER A 62 -16.75 3.27 -8.64
C SER A 62 -17.33 1.93 -8.19
N THR A 63 -17.89 1.92 -6.99
CA THR A 63 -18.61 0.76 -6.44
C THR A 63 -20.12 0.87 -6.66
N GLU A 64 -20.58 1.92 -7.33
CA GLU A 64 -22.01 2.23 -7.46
C GLU A 64 -22.79 1.11 -8.13
N LYS A 65 -22.26 0.55 -9.21
CA LYS A 65 -22.87 -0.59 -9.91
C LYS A 65 -23.08 -1.79 -8.97
N ALA A 66 -22.12 -2.07 -8.09
CA ALA A 66 -22.23 -3.16 -7.13
C ALA A 66 -23.26 -2.85 -6.03
N ARG A 67 -23.35 -1.59 -5.58
CA ARG A 67 -24.40 -1.16 -4.64
C ARG A 67 -25.79 -1.38 -5.23
N THR A 68 -26.01 -0.93 -6.45
CA THR A 68 -27.32 -1.01 -7.12
C THR A 68 -27.74 -2.44 -7.45
N LEU A 69 -26.84 -3.24 -8.01
CA LEU A 69 -27.20 -4.57 -8.52
C LEU A 69 -27.15 -5.66 -7.46
N LEU A 70 -26.29 -5.52 -6.46
CA LEU A 70 -26.00 -6.58 -5.48
C LEU A 70 -26.34 -6.17 -4.05
N ASN A 71 -26.88 -4.96 -3.83
CA ASN A 71 -27.02 -4.36 -2.51
C ASN A 71 -25.68 -4.41 -1.72
N TRP A 72 -24.56 -4.31 -2.45
CA TRP A 72 -23.25 -4.47 -1.86
C TRP A 72 -22.86 -3.22 -1.09
N GLN A 73 -22.23 -3.40 0.07
CA GLN A 73 -21.57 -2.33 0.82
C GLN A 73 -20.34 -2.89 1.55
N PRO A 74 -19.29 -2.07 1.77
CA PRO A 74 -18.13 -2.50 2.54
C PRO A 74 -18.54 -2.89 3.96
N GLN A 75 -18.27 -4.14 4.34
CA GLN A 75 -18.60 -4.68 5.67
C GLN A 75 -17.53 -4.38 6.72
N VAL A 76 -16.32 -4.04 6.25
CA VAL A 76 -15.11 -3.92 7.08
C VAL A 76 -14.47 -2.60 6.73
N SER A 77 -14.17 -1.79 7.76
CA SER A 77 -13.40 -0.56 7.58
C SER A 77 -11.92 -0.89 7.31
N LEU A 78 -11.14 0.08 6.84
CA LEU A 78 -9.70 -0.11 6.68
C LEU A 78 -9.05 -0.52 8.01
N GLU A 79 -9.37 0.19 9.10
CA GLU A 79 -8.82 -0.06 10.44
C GLU A 79 -9.17 -1.47 10.92
N GLU A 80 -10.44 -1.85 10.82
CA GLU A 80 -10.89 -3.19 11.20
C GLU A 80 -10.19 -4.27 10.36
N GLY A 81 -10.07 -4.06 9.05
CA GLY A 81 -9.40 -5.00 8.15
C GLY A 81 -7.93 -5.19 8.52
N VAL A 82 -7.23 -4.10 8.80
CA VAL A 82 -5.82 -4.11 9.24
C VAL A 82 -5.67 -4.82 10.59
N ASN A 83 -6.57 -4.56 11.55
CA ASN A 83 -6.55 -5.23 12.85
C ASN A 83 -6.80 -6.75 12.74
N ARG A 84 -7.66 -7.19 11.81
CA ARG A 84 -7.89 -8.62 11.56
C ARG A 84 -6.66 -9.35 11.00
N CYS A 85 -5.72 -8.63 10.39
CA CYS A 85 -4.46 -9.22 9.93
C CYS A 85 -3.45 -9.47 11.06
N VAL A 86 -3.60 -8.82 12.23
CA VAL A 86 -2.63 -8.88 13.33
C VAL A 86 -2.28 -10.31 13.78
N PRO A 87 -3.23 -11.24 13.99
CA PRO A 87 -2.90 -12.61 14.38
C PRO A 87 -1.98 -13.32 13.38
N TYR A 88 -2.30 -13.21 12.09
CA TYR A 88 -1.49 -13.79 11.01
C TYR A 88 -0.09 -13.15 10.94
N LEU A 89 0.00 -11.82 11.04
CA LEU A 89 1.29 -11.13 11.02
C LEU A 89 2.21 -11.55 12.18
N ARG A 90 1.63 -11.87 13.34
CA ARG A 90 2.38 -12.41 14.48
C ARG A 90 2.82 -13.85 14.26
N GLU A 91 1.95 -14.68 13.69
CA GLU A 91 2.25 -16.07 13.34
C GLU A 91 3.44 -16.16 12.37
N GLU A 92 3.46 -15.30 11.35
CA GLU A 92 4.55 -15.22 10.37
C GLU A 92 5.79 -14.47 10.89
N GLY A 93 5.79 -13.98 12.13
CA GLY A 93 6.89 -13.21 12.71
C GLY A 93 7.14 -11.84 12.06
N LEU A 94 6.19 -11.34 11.27
CA LEU A 94 6.22 -10.02 10.61
C LEU A 94 5.84 -8.88 11.58
N LEU A 95 5.14 -9.22 12.66
CA LEU A 95 4.77 -8.31 13.74
C LEU A 95 5.18 -8.92 15.08
N LYS A 96 5.87 -8.14 15.92
CA LYS A 96 6.31 -8.57 17.25
C LYS A 96 5.21 -8.41 18.31
#